data_AF-A0A3M2ZW66-F1
#
_entry.id   AF-A0A3M2ZW66-F1
#
_cell.length_a   1.000
_cell.length_b   1.000
_cell.length_c   1.000
_cell.angle_alpha   90.00
_cell.angle_beta   90.00
_cell.angle_gamma   90.00
#
_symmetry.space_group_name_H-M   'P 1'
#
loop_
_entity.id
_entity.type
_entity.pdbx_description
1 polymer ?
#
loop_
_entity_poly.entity_id
_entity_poly.type
_entity_poly.pdbx_seq_one_letter_code
_entity_poly.pdbx_strand_id
1 'polypeptide(L)'
;MMKTQVAIIGSGPSGLLLGQLLQRAGIDNVIVERKNPDYILSRIRAGVLEQGMIDLLREAGVSERMDAEGLIHDGFELAFDGRCERI
;
A
#
# COMPACT_ATOMS: atom_id res chain seq x y z
N MET A 1 -9.83 30.29 0.31
CA MET A 1 -10.50 28.97 0.21
C MET A 1 -9.47 28.00 -0.36
N MET A 2 -9.27 26.81 0.25
CA MET A 2 -8.37 25.80 -0.35
C MET A 2 -9.02 25.26 -1.63
N LYS A 3 -8.24 25.17 -2.70
CA LYS A 3 -8.63 24.59 -4.00
C LYS A 3 -7.57 23.57 -4.38
N THR A 4 -8.02 22.43 -4.90
CA THR A 4 -7.17 21.35 -5.40
C THR A 4 -7.87 20.71 -6.60
N GLN A 5 -7.15 19.94 -7.42
CA GLN A 5 -7.77 19.20 -8.53
C GLN A 5 -8.48 17.94 -8.02
N VAL A 6 -7.89 17.26 -7.03
CA VAL A 6 -8.44 16.03 -6.46
C VAL A 6 -8.48 16.10 -4.93
N ALA A 7 -9.67 16.01 -4.34
CA ALA A 7 -9.82 15.81 -2.90
C ALA A 7 -9.94 14.31 -2.60
N ILE A 8 -9.08 13.79 -1.72
CA ILE A 8 -9.01 12.39 -1.32
C ILE A 8 -9.49 12.28 0.14
N ILE A 9 -10.49 11.44 0.39
CA ILE A 9 -11.05 11.24 1.73
C ILE A 9 -10.50 9.94 2.32
N GLY A 10 -9.63 10.07 3.32
CA GLY A 10 -8.98 8.99 4.05
C GLY A 10 -7.50 8.82 3.70
N SER A 11 -6.64 8.73 4.71
CA SER A 11 -5.18 8.50 4.55
C SER A 11 -4.76 7.06 4.87
N GLY A 12 -5.60 6.10 4.49
CA GLY A 12 -5.20 4.69 4.42
C GLY A 12 -4.32 4.39 3.19
N PRO A 13 -3.94 3.12 2.98
CA PRO A 13 -3.06 2.73 1.87
C PRO A 13 -3.56 3.21 0.50
N SER A 14 -4.87 3.08 0.22
CA SER A 14 -5.46 3.52 -1.05
C SER A 14 -5.35 5.03 -1.28
N GLY A 15 -5.66 5.85 -0.26
CA GLY A 15 -5.64 7.30 -0.37
C GLY A 15 -4.23 7.86 -0.46
N LEU A 16 -3.31 7.30 0.33
CA LEU A 16 -1.89 7.68 0.29
C LEU A 16 -1.24 7.30 -1.04
N LEU A 17 -1.50 6.09 -1.55
CA LEU A 17 -0.96 5.65 -2.83
C LEU A 17 -1.49 6.48 -3.99
N LEU A 18 -2.81 6.71 -4.02
CA LEU A 18 -3.43 7.58 -5.03
C LEU A 18 -2.84 8.99 -4.99
N GLY A 19 -2.73 9.59 -3.79
CA GLY A 19 -2.17 10.93 -3.64
C GLY A 19 -0.73 11.02 -4.12
N GLN A 20 0.09 10.00 -3.84
CA GLN A 20 1.48 9.95 -4.30
C GLN A 20 1.59 9.83 -5.82
N LEU A 21 0.77 8.98 -6.44
CA LEU A 21 0.73 8.82 -7.90
C LEU A 21 0.28 10.12 -8.59
N LEU A 22 -0.79 10.74 -8.10
CA LEU A 22 -1.28 12.02 -8.62
C LEU A 22 -0.24 13.13 -8.48
N GLN A 23 0.42 13.23 -7.32
CA GLN A 23 1.48 14.20 -7.09
C GLN A 23 2.63 14.02 -8.10
N ARG A 24 3.05 12.79 -8.37
CA ARG A 24 4.06 12.48 -9.38
C ARG A 24 3.63 12.81 -10.82
N ALA A 25 2.34 12.72 -11.10
CA ALA A 25 1.76 13.10 -12.38
C ALA A 25 1.54 14.62 -12.52
N GLY A 26 1.90 15.42 -11.51
CA GLY A 26 1.68 16.87 -11.50
C GLY A 26 0.21 17.27 -11.29
N ILE A 27 -0.59 16.40 -10.66
CA ILE A 27 -1.99 16.65 -10.33
C ILE A 27 -2.09 17.02 -8.85
N ASP A 28 -2.48 18.27 -8.59
CA ASP A 28 -2.67 18.78 -7.24
C ASP A 28 -3.73 17.97 -6.52
N ASN A 29 -3.38 17.44 -5.35
CA ASN A 29 -4.31 16.69 -4.52
C ASN A 29 -4.19 17.05 -3.04
N VAL A 30 -5.29 16.88 -2.31
CA VAL A 30 -5.36 17.07 -0.85
C VAL A 30 -6.01 15.85 -0.22
N ILE A 31 -5.35 15.27 0.77
CA ILE A 31 -5.89 14.15 1.57
C ILE A 31 -6.47 14.70 2.88
N VAL A 32 -7.70 14.32 3.19
CA VAL A 32 -8.38 14.65 4.46
C VAL A 32 -8.63 13.37 5.23
N GLU A 33 -8.17 13.33 6.48
CA GLU A 33 -8.36 12.20 7.38
C GLU A 33 -8.87 12.66 8.73
N ARG A 34 -9.79 11.89 9.31
CA ARG A 34 -10.40 12.16 10.62
C ARG A 34 -9.53 11.68 11.78
N LYS A 35 -8.71 10.66 11.56
CA LYS A 35 -7.83 10.04 12.56
C LYS A 35 -6.44 10.66 12.53
N ASN A 36 -5.76 10.65 13.68
CA ASN A 36 -4.38 11.11 13.75
C ASN A 36 -3.43 10.06 13.11
N PRO A 37 -2.19 10.45 12.76
CA PRO A 37 -1.21 9.54 12.17
C PRO A 37 -0.94 8.29 13.03
N ASP A 38 -0.84 8.44 14.37
CA ASP A 38 -0.55 7.33 15.28
C ASP A 38 -1.63 6.23 15.25
N TYR A 39 -2.90 6.63 15.17
CA TYR A 39 -4.02 5.70 15.03
C TYR A 39 -3.94 4.90 13.73
N ILE A 40 -3.43 5.51 12.65
CA ILE A 40 -3.36 4.87 11.33
C ILE A 40 -2.20 3.90 11.28
N LEU A 41 -1.03 4.34 11.74
CA LEU A 41 0.21 3.55 11.76
C LEU A 41 0.12 2.33 12.68
N SER A 42 -0.69 2.39 13.75
CA SER A 42 -0.87 1.27 14.69
C SER A 42 -1.76 0.14 14.19
N ARG A 43 -2.38 0.27 13.00
CA ARG A 43 -3.31 -0.76 12.51
C ARG A 43 -2.61 -1.93 11.83
N ILE A 44 -2.58 -3.06 12.52
CA ILE A 44 -2.15 -4.35 11.96
C ILE A 44 -3.16 -4.83 10.91
N ARG A 45 -2.68 -5.09 9.68
CA ARG A 45 -3.49 -5.48 8.51
C ARG A 45 -2.71 -6.41 7.56
N ALA A 46 -2.77 -6.14 6.25
CA ALA A 46 -2.22 -6.98 5.19
C ALA A 46 -0.74 -7.31 5.44
N GLY A 47 -0.39 -8.58 5.21
CA GLY A 47 0.99 -9.09 5.26
C GLY A 47 1.48 -9.70 3.95
N VAL A 48 0.62 -9.81 2.92
CA VAL A 48 0.97 -10.32 1.60
C VAL A 48 0.57 -9.28 0.56
N LEU A 49 1.49 -8.95 -0.34
CA LEU A 49 1.29 -8.01 -1.43
C LEU A 49 1.45 -8.76 -2.76
N GLU A 50 0.48 -8.59 -3.66
CA GLU A 50 0.57 -9.11 -5.02
C GLU A 50 1.52 -8.27 -5.87
N GLN A 51 2.03 -8.86 -6.96
CA GLN A 51 2.99 -8.19 -7.86
C GLN A 51 2.47 -6.85 -8.38
N GLY A 52 1.18 -6.74 -8.70
CA GLY A 52 0.58 -5.47 -9.14
C GLY A 52 0.69 -4.35 -8.11
N MET A 53 0.59 -4.67 -6.81
CA MET A 53 0.78 -3.68 -5.75
C MET A 53 2.25 -3.27 -5.60
N ILE A 54 3.16 -4.24 -5.72
CA ILE A 54 4.62 -4.01 -5.69
C ILE A 54 5.02 -3.05 -6.82
N ASP A 55 4.54 -3.31 -8.04
CA ASP A 55 4.84 -2.48 -9.20
C ASP A 55 4.27 -1.07 -9.06
N LEU A 56 3.08 -0.93 -8.47
CA LEU A 56 2.46 0.37 -8.23
C LEU A 56 3.21 1.17 -7.13
N LEU A 57 3.79 0.50 -6.12
CA LEU A 57 4.65 1.16 -5.13
C LEU A 57 5.96 1.67 -5.76
N ARG A 58 6.53 0.93 -6.71
CA ARG A 58 7.68 1.36 -7.52
C ARG A 58 7.30 2.53 -8.42
N GLU A 59 6.15 2.48 -9.09
CA GLU A 59 5.59 3.57 -9.89
C GLU A 59 5.28 4.81 -9.04
N ALA A 60 4.91 4.65 -7.77
CA ALA A 60 4.74 5.74 -6.82
C ALA A 60 6.06 6.25 -6.22
N GLY A 61 7.18 5.55 -6.43
CA GLY A 61 8.52 5.96 -5.98
C GLY A 61 8.74 5.78 -4.48
N VAL A 62 8.04 4.82 -3.87
CA VAL A 62 8.06 4.56 -2.42
C VAL A 62 8.43 3.10 -2.10
N SER A 63 9.12 2.42 -3.03
CA SER A 63 9.44 1.00 -2.93
C SER A 63 10.74 0.70 -2.16
N GLU A 64 11.64 1.66 -1.98
CA GLU A 64 13.01 1.42 -1.47
C GLU A 64 13.06 0.51 -0.24
N ARG A 65 12.26 0.83 0.78
CA ARG A 65 12.21 0.03 2.01
C ARG A 65 11.56 -1.34 1.81
N MET A 66 10.54 -1.43 0.94
CA MET A 66 9.93 -2.70 0.58
C MET A 66 10.92 -3.59 -0.20
N ASP A 67 11.70 -3.03 -1.11
CA ASP A 67 12.69 -3.77 -1.89
C ASP A 67 13.86 -4.25 -1.00
N ALA A 68 14.20 -3.51 0.08
CA ALA A 68 15.25 -3.87 1.03
C ALA A 68 14.81 -4.86 2.13
N GLU A 69 13.59 -4.71 2.67
CA GLU A 69 13.11 -5.46 3.83
C GLU A 69 12.03 -6.51 3.49
N GLY A 70 11.46 -6.47 2.29
CA GLY A 70 10.39 -7.35 1.85
C GLY A 70 10.86 -8.80 1.68
N LEU A 71 10.00 -9.74 2.07
CA LEU A 71 10.25 -11.16 1.89
C LEU A 71 9.52 -11.65 0.64
N ILE A 72 10.27 -12.18 -0.32
CA ILE A 72 9.69 -12.80 -1.51
C ILE A 72 9.30 -14.23 -1.14
N HIS A 73 8.02 -14.53 -1.27
CA HIS A 73 7.48 -15.88 -1.13
C HIS A 73 7.32 -16.48 -2.52
N ASP A 74 8.01 -17.59 -2.78
CA ASP A 74 7.97 -18.33 -4.05
C ASP A 74 6.93 -19.46 -4.03
N GLY A 75 6.24 -19.64 -2.91
CA GLY A 75 5.20 -20.64 -2.72
C GLY A 75 4.60 -20.60 -1.32
N PHE A 76 3.59 -21.43 -1.10
CA PHE A 76 2.96 -21.63 0.21
C PHE A 76 2.58 -23.09 0.41
N GLU A 77 2.34 -23.47 1.67
CA GLU A 77 1.96 -24.83 2.02
C GLU A 77 0.46 -24.93 2.28
N LEU A 78 -0.16 -25.99 1.75
CA LEU A 78 -1.50 -26.42 2.08
C LEU A 78 -1.44 -27.76 2.82
N ALA A 79 -1.88 -27.78 4.07
CA ALA A 79 -1.97 -28.99 4.87
C ALA A 79 -3.41 -29.53 4.90
N PHE A 80 -3.61 -30.77 4.45
CA PHE A 80 -4.90 -31.46 4.52
C PHE A 80 -4.71 -32.99 4.57
N ASP A 81 -5.58 -33.70 5.28
CA ASP A 81 -5.59 -35.18 5.33
C ASP A 81 -4.23 -35.81 5.71
N GLY A 82 -3.56 -35.24 6.72
CA GLY A 82 -2.25 -35.69 7.19
C GLY A 82 -1.09 -35.45 6.20
N ARG A 83 -1.33 -34.71 5.11
CA ARG A 83 -0.33 -34.34 4.10
C ARG A 83 -0.09 -32.85 4.09
N CYS A 84 1.11 -32.45 3.70
CA CYS A 84 1.48 -31.06 3.42
C CYS A 84 1.96 -30.97 1.97
N GLU A 85 1.28 -30.17 1.17
CA GLU A 85 1.59 -29.98 -0.25
C GLU A 85 2.06 -28.54 -0.45
N ARG A 86 3.22 -28.36 -1.10
CA ARG A 86 3.73 -27.03 -1.47
C ARG A 86 3.22 -26.64 -2.85
N ILE A 87 2.64 -25.45 -2.96
CA ILE A 87 2.24 -24.79 -4.21
C ILE A 87 3.21 -23.66 -4.51
#